data_AF-A0A0R3Q3N9-F1
#
_entry.id   AF-A0A0R3Q3N9-F1
#
_cell.length_a   1.000
_cell.length_b   1.000
_cell.length_c   1.000
_cell.angle_alpha   90.00
_cell.angle_beta   90.00
_cell.angle_gamma   90.00
#
_symmetry.space_group_name_H-M   'P 1'
#
loop_
_entity.id
_entity.type
_entity.pdbx_description
1 polymer ?
#
loop_
_entity_poly.entity_id
_entity_poly.type
_entity_poly.pdbx_seq_one_letter_code
_entity_poly.pdbx_strand_id
1 'polypeptide(L)'
;MATKLIFRQLFEPVSCTYTYLLGCSVSRKSIIIDPVLETVERDAKLIKELNLDPIYGVNTHLHADHITGTGKLKRIFPRMLSVLSKYVDGHAD
;
A
#
# COMPACT_ATOMS: atom_id res chain seq x y z
N MET A 1 15.12 -22.14 6.96
CA MET A 1 13.95 -21.63 7.71
C MET A 1 12.89 -21.20 6.71
N ALA A 2 11.61 -21.57 6.90
CA ALA A 2 10.54 -21.13 6.01
C ALA A 2 10.33 -19.61 6.13
N THR A 3 10.38 -18.89 5.01
CA THR A 3 10.06 -17.46 4.94
C THR A 3 8.57 -17.27 5.21
N LYS A 4 8.20 -16.53 6.25
CA LYS A 4 6.80 -16.30 6.62
C LYS A 4 6.29 -15.02 5.96
N LEU A 5 5.15 -15.12 5.28
CA LEU A 5 4.43 -13.95 4.78
C LEU A 5 3.86 -13.17 5.97
N ILE A 6 4.15 -11.87 6.04
CA ILE A 6 3.41 -10.93 6.88
C ILE A 6 2.23 -10.46 6.05
N PHE A 7 1.02 -10.66 6.57
CA PHE A 7 -0.22 -10.28 5.91
C PHE A 7 -1.10 -9.49 6.88
N ARG A 8 -1.63 -8.36 6.42
CA ARG A 8 -2.66 -7.58 7.12
C ARG A 8 -3.70 -7.12 6.09
N GLN A 9 -4.96 -7.34 6.41
CA GLN A 9 -6.09 -6.70 5.77
C GLN A 9 -6.52 -5.53 6.65
N LEU A 10 -6.71 -4.37 6.05
CA LEU A 10 -7.14 -3.13 6.70
C LEU A 10 -8.41 -2.65 6.00
N PHE A 11 -9.31 -2.00 6.75
CA PHE A 11 -10.60 -1.57 6.24
C PHE A 11 -10.77 -0.06 6.38
N GLU A 12 -11.19 0.60 5.31
CA GLU A 12 -11.63 2.00 5.32
C GLU A 12 -13.17 2.02 5.25
N PRO A 13 -13.87 2.51 6.30
CA PRO A 13 -15.31 2.29 6.45
C PRO A 13 -16.20 3.16 5.56
N VAL A 14 -15.72 4.27 4.99
CA VAL A 14 -16.54 5.18 4.16
C VAL A 14 -16.69 4.64 2.74
N SER A 15 -15.58 4.29 2.08
CA SER A 15 -15.54 3.67 0.75
C SER A 15 -15.75 2.15 0.80
N CYS A 16 -15.70 1.55 1.99
CA CYS A 16 -15.70 0.11 2.20
C CYS A 16 -14.50 -0.60 1.52
N THR A 17 -13.39 0.12 1.35
CA THR A 17 -12.19 -0.41 0.70
C THR A 17 -11.39 -1.30 1.64
N TYR A 18 -10.94 -2.44 1.12
CA TYR A 18 -9.90 -3.24 1.75
C TYR A 18 -8.53 -2.86 1.21
N THR A 19 -7.66 -2.41 2.10
CA THR A 19 -6.23 -2.24 1.82
C THR A 19 -5.45 -3.46 2.33
N TYR A 20 -4.52 -3.98 1.53
CA TYR A 20 -3.71 -5.14 1.91
C TYR A 20 -2.24 -4.77 2.06
N LEU A 21 -1.64 -5.14 3.20
CA LEU A 21 -0.19 -5.03 3.43
C LEU A 21 0.43 -6.43 3.44
N LEU A 22 1.34 -6.65 2.50
CA LEU A 22 2.10 -7.90 2.35
C LEU A 22 3.58 -7.62 2.56
N GLY A 23 4.25 -8.40 3.41
CA GLY A 23 5.66 -8.21 3.73
C GLY A 23 6.45 -9.51 3.85
N CYS A 24 7.72 -9.47 3.46
CA CYS A 24 8.66 -10.56 3.68
C CYS A 24 9.22 -10.51 5.11
N SER A 25 9.08 -11.59 5.89
CA SER A 25 9.58 -11.62 7.27
C SER A 25 11.10 -11.43 7.39
N VAL A 26 11.86 -11.81 6.35
CA VAL A 26 13.33 -11.79 6.34
C VAL A 26 13.87 -10.48 5.79
N SER A 27 13.53 -10.12 4.55
CA SER A 27 14.06 -8.91 3.91
C SER A 27 13.37 -7.63 4.37
N ARG A 28 12.25 -7.74 5.08
CA ARG A 28 11.37 -6.63 5.50
C ARG A 28 10.72 -5.83 4.36
N LYS A 29 11.07 -6.12 3.10
CA LYS A 29 10.40 -5.53 1.93
C LYS A 29 8.90 -5.85 1.94
N SER A 30 8.10 -4.86 1.57
CA SER A 30 6.64 -4.96 1.59
C SER A 30 5.99 -4.24 0.42
N ILE A 31 4.75 -4.62 0.15
CA ILE A 31 3.86 -3.93 -0.79
C ILE A 31 2.56 -3.58 -0.06
N ILE A 32 1.95 -2.48 -0.46
CA ILE A 32 0.60 -2.10 -0.03
C ILE A 32 -0.30 -2.01 -1.26
N ILE A 33 -1.46 -2.66 -1.20
CA ILE A 33 -2.43 -2.77 -2.31
C ILE A 33 -3.67 -1.99 -1.94
N ASP A 34 -4.13 -1.15 -2.88
CA ASP A 34 -5.30 -0.27 -2.76
C ASP A 34 -5.28 0.57 -1.47
N PRO A 35 -4.19 1.34 -1.19
CA PRO A 35 -4.17 2.26 -0.06
C PRO A 35 -5.15 3.42 -0.31
N VAL A 36 -5.87 3.83 0.73
CA VAL A 36 -6.83 4.95 0.70
C VAL A 36 -6.22 6.20 1.33
N LEU A 37 -6.40 7.38 0.72
CA LEU A 37 -5.79 8.66 1.15
C LEU A 37 -6.07 8.99 2.62
N GLU A 38 -7.31 8.79 3.04
CA GLU A 38 -7.84 9.10 4.38
C GLU A 38 -7.16 8.25 5.47
N THR A 39 -6.69 7.04 5.12
CA THR A 39 -6.08 6.10 6.08
C THR A 39 -4.56 6.01 5.98
N VAL A 40 -3.91 6.85 5.17
CA VAL A 40 -2.45 6.81 4.97
C VAL A 40 -1.66 6.88 6.27
N GLU A 41 -2.09 7.68 7.25
CA GLU A 41 -1.37 7.79 8.54
C GLU A 41 -1.47 6.50 9.35
N ARG A 42 -2.62 5.81 9.32
CA ARG A 42 -2.80 4.48 9.93
C ARG A 42 -1.85 3.48 9.27
N ASP A 43 -1.83 3.47 7.94
CA ASP A 43 -1.04 2.51 7.15
C ASP A 43 0.46 2.73 7.35
N ALA A 44 0.90 3.98 7.29
CA ALA A 44 2.29 4.37 7.53
C ALA A 44 2.75 4.04 8.95
N LYS A 45 1.89 4.27 9.96
CA LYS A 45 2.17 3.88 11.35
C LYS A 45 2.36 2.38 11.46
N LEU A 46 1.45 1.58 10.90
CA LEU A 46 1.54 0.12 10.96
C LEU A 46 2.80 -0.41 10.24
N ILE A 47 3.14 0.14 9.08
CA ILE A 47 4.37 -0.20 8.34
C ILE A 47 5.61 0.04 9.22
N LYS A 48 5.66 1.18 9.92
CA LYS A 48 6.77 1.52 10.84
C LYS A 48 6.80 0.60 12.06
N GLU A 49 5.67 0.35 12.71
CA GLU A 49 5.57 -0.54 13.88
C GLU A 49 5.95 -1.98 13.56
N LEU A 50 5.60 -2.46 12.36
CA LEU A 50 6.01 -3.76 11.87
C LEU A 50 7.46 -3.76 11.37
N ASN A 51 8.19 -2.65 11.35
CA ASN A 51 9.54 -2.55 10.78
C ASN A 51 9.60 -3.13 9.34
N LEU A 52 8.73 -2.62 8.47
CA LEU A 52 8.66 -2.97 7.04
C LEU A 52 9.21 -1.83 6.17
N ASP A 53 9.74 -2.22 5.01
CA ASP A 53 10.24 -1.33 3.96
C ASP A 53 9.30 -1.40 2.74
N PRO A 54 8.37 -0.44 2.55
CA PRO A 54 7.42 -0.48 1.44
C PRO A 54 8.12 -0.11 0.13
N ILE A 55 8.23 -1.08 -0.78
CA ILE A 55 8.84 -0.90 -2.10
C ILE A 55 7.81 -0.54 -3.17
N TYR A 56 6.55 -1.00 -3.02
CA TYR A 56 5.48 -0.72 -3.97
C TYR A 56 4.16 -0.35 -3.28
N GLY A 57 3.51 0.70 -3.78
CA GLY A 57 2.11 1.02 -3.55
C GLY A 57 1.31 0.71 -4.82
N VAL A 58 0.57 -0.39 -4.82
CA VAL A 58 -0.11 -0.93 -6.00
C VAL A 58 -1.58 -0.57 -5.94
N ASN A 59 -2.14 -0.09 -7.06
CA ASN A 59 -3.58 -0.03 -7.24
C ASN A 59 -4.03 -1.12 -8.21
N THR A 60 -5.10 -1.82 -7.88
CA THR A 60 -5.69 -2.87 -8.73
C THR A 60 -6.31 -2.28 -9.99
N HIS A 61 -6.90 -1.09 -9.87
CA HIS A 61 -7.52 -0.34 -10.97
C HIS A 61 -7.58 1.16 -10.61
N LEU A 62 -8.17 1.98 -11.49
CA LEU A 62 -8.57 3.34 -11.14
C LEU A 62 -9.85 3.30 -10.32
N HIS A 63 -9.73 3.57 -9.02
CA HIS A 63 -10.85 3.56 -8.09
C HIS A 63 -11.77 4.77 -8.33
N ALA A 64 -13.08 4.53 -8.24
CA ALA A 64 -14.12 5.56 -8.41
C ALA A 64 -14.75 6.00 -7.08
N ASP A 65 -14.51 5.21 -6.03
CA ASP A 65 -15.11 5.30 -4.70
C ASP A 65 -14.18 5.96 -3.67
N HIS A 66 -12.88 6.05 -3.94
CA HIS A 66 -11.91 6.71 -3.06
C HIS A 66 -10.70 7.28 -3.83
N ILE A 67 -9.95 8.16 -3.17
CA ILE A 67 -8.68 8.68 -3.68
C ILE A 67 -7.55 7.77 -3.19
N THR A 68 -6.70 7.31 -4.10
CA THR A 68 -5.52 6.51 -3.74
C THR A 68 -4.58 7.23 -2.77
N GLY A 69 -4.11 6.50 -1.76
CA GLY A 69 -3.11 6.93 -0.79
C GLY A 69 -1.67 6.84 -1.29
N THR A 70 -1.41 6.23 -2.46
CA THR A 70 -0.05 6.01 -2.99
C THR A 70 0.76 7.30 -3.08
N GLY A 71 0.17 8.40 -3.53
CA GLY A 71 0.85 9.70 -3.65
C GLY A 71 1.33 10.25 -2.30
N LYS A 72 0.53 10.12 -1.25
CA LYS A 72 0.89 10.58 0.11
C LYS A 72 1.88 9.61 0.76
N LEU A 73 1.72 8.31 0.57
CA LEU A 73 2.67 7.30 1.04
C LEU A 73 4.07 7.49 0.45
N LYS A 74 4.19 7.89 -0.83
CA LYS A 74 5.49 8.22 -1.45
C LYS A 74 6.20 9.39 -0.75
N ARG A 75 5.47 10.36 -0.21
CA ARG A 75 6.07 11.46 0.57
C ARG A 75 6.62 10.98 1.91
N ILE A 76 5.99 9.96 2.52
CA ILE A 76 6.42 9.37 3.79
C ILE A 76 7.56 8.35 3.58
N PHE A 77 7.50 7.60 2.48
CA PHE A 77 8.46 6.58 2.08
C PHE A 77 9.02 6.90 0.69
N PRO A 78 10.03 7.78 0.58
CA PRO A 78 10.51 8.30 -0.72
C PRO A 78 11.07 7.26 -1.69
N ARG A 79 11.35 6.04 -1.22
CA ARG A 79 11.83 4.92 -2.05
C ARG A 79 10.70 4.04 -2.59
N MET A 80 9.46 4.26 -2.14
CA MET A 80 8.31 3.50 -2.61
C MET A 80 7.92 3.97 -4.01
N LEU A 81 7.65 3.03 -4.91
CA LEU A 81 7.10 3.30 -6.24
C LEU A 81 5.60 3.03 -6.25
N SER A 82 4.83 3.90 -6.90
CA SER A 82 3.43 3.66 -7.21
C SER A 82 3.32 2.77 -8.45
N VAL A 83 2.37 1.83 -8.45
CA VAL A 83 2.17 0.87 -9.54
C VAL A 83 0.68 0.86 -9.92
N LEU A 84 0.42 0.87 -11.22
CA LEU A 84 -0.91 0.78 -11.81
C LEU A 84 -0.82 0.00 -13.14
N SER A 85 -1.93 -0.59 -13.59
CA SER A 85 -2.00 -1.26 -14.89
C SER A 85 -1.66 -0.30 -16.04
N LYS A 86 -0.97 -0.80 -17.07
CA LYS A 86 -0.74 -0.04 -18.32
C LYS A 86 -2.00 0.11 -19.20
N TYR A 87 -3.09 -0.56 -18.84
CA TYR A 87 -4.34 -0.60 -19.63
C TYR A 87 -5.41 0.36 -19.09
N VAL A 88 -5.05 1.22 -18.14
CA VAL A 88 -5.95 2.25 -17.61
C VAL A 88 -5.38 3.63 -17.94
N ASP A 89 -6.26 4.62 -18.09
CA ASP A 89 -5.89 6.01 -18.36
C ASP A 89 -5.47 6.71 -17.06
N GLY A 90 -4.40 6.20 -16.44
CA GLY A 90 -3.88 6.63 -15.15
C GLY A 90 -2.36 6.66 -15.12
N HIS A 91 -1.80 7.42 -14.20
CA HIS A 91 -0.35 7.59 -14.07
C HIS A 91 0.17 6.98 -12.76
N ALA A 92 1.25 6.22 -12.87
CA ALA A 92 2.06 5.68 -11.79
C ALA A 92 3.55 5.78 -12.21
N ASP A 93 4.48 5.31 -11.38
CA ASP A 93 5.92 5.34 -11.73
C ASP A 93 6.28 4.35 -12.85
#